data_AF-A0A1Y1MKB0-F1
#
_entry.id   AF-A0A1Y1MKB0-F1
#
_cell.length_a   1.000
_cell.length_b   1.000
_cell.length_c   1.000
_cell.angle_alpha   90.00
_cell.angle_beta   90.00
_cell.angle_gamma   90.00
#
_symmetry.space_group_name_H-M   'P 1'
#
loop_
_entity.id
_entity.type
_entity.pdbx_description
1 polymer ?
#
loop_
_entity_poly.entity_id
_entity_poly.type
_entity_poly.pdbx_seq_one_letter_code
_entity_poly.pdbx_strand_id
1 'polypeptide(L)'
;YAEDFANWEKLGAVDVRRAYSRSPSNSKDCKYVQHRLSHDREDITKLWKAGAKIYVCGSKDVGKAVEEVFLGMVQEAGNNVTPEKAKEWFDKQRNERYLTDVFD
;
A
#
# COMPACT_ATOMS: atom_id res chain seq x y z
N TYR A 1 -17.54 -7.35 -7.11
CA TYR A 1 -16.78 -6.74 -8.23
C TYR A 1 -15.64 -7.62 -8.76
N ALA A 2 -15.60 -8.94 -8.54
CA ALA A 2 -14.48 -9.75 -9.03
C ALA A 2 -14.38 -9.76 -10.57
N GLU A 3 -15.53 -9.92 -11.24
CA GLU A 3 -15.64 -9.87 -12.70
C GLU A 3 -15.35 -8.47 -13.25
N ASP A 4 -15.86 -7.42 -12.61
CA ASP A 4 -15.60 -6.03 -13.01
C ASP A 4 -14.11 -5.70 -12.98
N PHE A 5 -13.43 -6.06 -11.89
CA PHE A 5 -11.98 -5.89 -11.78
C PHE A 5 -11.23 -6.70 -12.85
N ALA A 6 -11.64 -7.95 -13.12
CA ALA A 6 -11.01 -8.74 -14.18
C ALA A 6 -11.21 -8.13 -15.57
N ASN A 7 -12.37 -7.51 -15.83
CA ASN A 7 -12.63 -6.80 -17.08
C ASN A 7 -11.79 -5.53 -17.18
N TRP A 8 -11.66 -4.74 -16.11
CA TRP A 8 -10.81 -3.54 -16.09
C TRP A 8 -9.32 -3.87 -16.20
N GLU A 9 -8.86 -4.98 -15.64
CA GLU A 9 -7.49 -5.50 -15.85
C GLU A 9 -7.24 -5.81 -17.33
N LYS A 10 -8.19 -6.49 -18.01
CA LYS A 10 -8.07 -6.78 -19.46
C LYS A 10 -8.02 -5.53 -20.33
N LEU A 11 -8.69 -4.46 -19.90
CA LEU A 11 -8.67 -3.15 -20.57
C LEU A 11 -7.41 -2.34 -20.25
N GLY A 12 -6.55 -2.81 -19.35
CA GLY A 12 -5.35 -2.09 -18.90
C GLY A 12 -5.65 -0.87 -18.01
N ALA A 13 -6.88 -0.74 -17.51
CA ALA A 13 -7.28 0.38 -16.67
C ALA A 13 -6.74 0.27 -15.24
N VAL A 14 -6.53 -0.96 -14.75
CA VAL A 14 -6.02 -1.27 -13.40
C VAL A 14 -5.10 -2.50 -13.44
N ASP A 15 -4.19 -2.59 -12.47
CA ASP A 15 -3.45 -3.81 -12.12
C ASP A 15 -3.93 -4.26 -10.74
N VAL A 16 -4.58 -5.44 -10.62
CA VAL A 16 -5.24 -5.84 -9.36
C VAL A 16 -4.44 -6.91 -8.64
N ARG A 17 -3.87 -6.50 -7.51
CA ARG A 17 -3.04 -7.36 -6.66
C ARG A 17 -3.81 -7.84 -5.43
N ARG A 18 -4.22 -9.11 -5.44
CA ARG A 18 -5.10 -9.70 -4.41
C ARG A 18 -4.30 -10.32 -3.26
N ALA A 19 -4.93 -10.34 -2.08
CA ALA A 19 -4.47 -11.01 -0.86
C ALA A 19 -5.64 -11.81 -0.25
N TYR A 20 -5.43 -13.10 0.03
CA TYR A 20 -6.49 -13.99 0.52
C TYR A 20 -6.21 -14.50 1.93
N SER A 21 -6.94 -13.99 2.92
CA SER A 21 -6.69 -14.28 4.35
C SER A 21 -6.89 -15.73 4.76
N ARG A 22 -7.74 -16.46 4.04
CA ARG A 22 -8.07 -17.88 4.28
C ARG A 22 -7.46 -18.83 3.25
N SER A 23 -6.76 -18.30 2.24
CA SER A 23 -6.07 -19.11 1.23
C SER A 23 -4.83 -18.37 0.70
N PRO A 24 -3.82 -18.08 1.56
CA PRO A 24 -2.71 -17.21 1.19
C PRO A 24 -1.89 -17.73 0.01
N SER A 25 -1.81 -19.05 -0.16
CA SER A 25 -1.12 -19.73 -1.27
C SER A 25 -1.65 -19.30 -2.64
N ASN A 26 -2.92 -18.89 -2.73
CA ASN A 26 -3.52 -18.33 -3.95
C ASN A 26 -3.20 -16.84 -4.17
N SER A 27 -2.36 -16.24 -3.34
CA SER A 27 -2.03 -14.81 -3.35
C SER A 27 -0.56 -14.53 -3.03
N LYS A 28 0.37 -15.32 -3.56
CA LYS A 28 1.82 -15.21 -3.27
C LYS A 28 2.13 -15.29 -1.76
N ASP A 29 1.41 -16.16 -1.06
CA ASP A 29 1.45 -16.29 0.41
C ASP A 29 1.11 -15.00 1.19
N CYS A 30 0.55 -13.98 0.51
CA CYS A 30 0.13 -12.73 1.12
C CYS A 30 -1.25 -12.87 1.74
N LYS A 31 -1.29 -13.10 3.06
CA LYS A 31 -2.55 -13.23 3.81
C LYS A 31 -3.41 -11.94 3.83
N TYR A 32 -2.78 -10.78 3.91
CA TYR A 32 -3.45 -9.47 4.01
C TYR A 32 -2.80 -8.44 3.09
N VAL A 33 -3.48 -7.32 2.87
CA VAL A 33 -3.06 -6.29 1.90
C VAL A 33 -1.70 -5.67 2.25
N GLN A 34 -1.37 -5.48 3.53
CA GLN A 34 -0.07 -4.99 3.96
C GLN A 34 1.06 -5.99 3.65
N HIS A 35 0.77 -7.30 3.68
CA HIS A 35 1.74 -8.32 3.24
C HIS A 35 1.96 -8.23 1.74
N ARG A 36 0.88 -8.02 0.96
CA ARG A 36 1.00 -7.86 -0.49
C ARG A 36 1.75 -6.58 -0.87
N LEU A 37 1.50 -5.49 -0.15
CA LEU A 37 2.22 -4.24 -0.29
C LEU A 37 3.72 -4.40 -0.02
N SER A 38 4.09 -5.12 1.03
CA SER A 38 5.49 -5.43 1.37
C SER A 38 6.15 -6.34 0.32
N HIS A 39 5.45 -7.39 -0.12
CA HIS A 39 5.92 -8.28 -1.18
C HIS A 39 6.25 -7.49 -2.46
N ASP A 40 5.42 -6.51 -2.81
CA ASP A 40 5.53 -5.73 -4.03
C ASP A 40 6.24 -4.37 -3.84
N ARG A 41 7.00 -4.19 -2.74
CA ARG A 41 7.57 -2.90 -2.32
C ARG A 41 8.42 -2.16 -3.36
N GLU A 42 9.09 -2.87 -4.26
CA GLU A 42 9.93 -2.26 -5.29
C GLU A 42 9.08 -1.46 -6.29
N ASP A 43 7.96 -2.04 -6.74
CA ASP A 43 7.01 -1.37 -7.62
C ASP A 43 6.38 -0.16 -6.93
N ILE A 44 5.98 -0.33 -5.68
CA ILE A 44 5.38 0.75 -4.87
C ILE A 44 6.37 1.90 -4.71
N THR A 45 7.63 1.59 -4.39
CA THR A 45 8.70 2.59 -4.25
C THR A 45 8.95 3.31 -5.57
N LYS A 46 8.95 2.59 -6.70
CA LYS A 46 9.11 3.17 -8.04
C LYS A 46 7.97 4.13 -8.38
N LEU A 47 6.72 3.72 -8.16
CA LEU A 47 5.54 4.56 -8.38
C LEU A 47 5.55 5.79 -7.48
N TRP A 48 5.91 5.61 -6.21
CA TRP A 48 6.04 6.71 -5.26
C TRP A 48 7.08 7.75 -5.71
N LYS A 49 8.28 7.31 -6.12
CA LYS A 49 9.32 8.20 -6.68
C LYS A 49 8.87 8.90 -7.95
N ALA A 50 7.99 8.26 -8.74
CA ALA A 50 7.40 8.83 -9.95
C ALA A 50 6.23 9.81 -9.70
N GLY A 51 5.90 10.12 -8.44
CA GLY A 51 4.86 11.10 -8.13
C GLY A 51 3.45 10.51 -7.90
N ALA A 52 3.32 9.18 -7.78
CA ALA A 52 2.02 8.54 -7.53
C ALA A 52 1.37 9.01 -6.21
N LYS A 53 0.04 8.88 -6.15
CA LYS A 53 -0.75 9.08 -4.94
C LYS A 53 -1.17 7.72 -4.36
N ILE A 54 -1.23 7.63 -3.04
CA ILE A 54 -1.67 6.46 -2.30
C ILE A 54 -3.03 6.78 -1.69
N TYR A 55 -3.95 5.84 -1.86
CA TYR A 55 -5.29 5.89 -1.30
C TYR A 55 -5.52 4.61 -0.48
N VAL A 56 -5.94 4.75 0.77
CA VAL A 56 -6.23 3.63 1.66
C VAL A 56 -7.65 3.76 2.18
N CYS A 57 -8.51 2.81 1.84
CA CYS A 57 -9.87 2.74 2.33
C CYS A 57 -10.15 1.41 3.04
N GLY A 58 -11.04 1.42 4.02
CA GLY A 58 -11.44 0.21 4.77
C GLY A 58 -11.53 0.45 6.27
N SER A 59 -11.19 -0.56 7.07
CA SER A 59 -11.19 -0.40 8.52
C SER A 59 -9.97 0.37 9.02
N LYS A 60 -10.07 0.92 10.24
CA LYS A 60 -8.92 1.56 10.92
C LYS A 60 -7.70 0.64 11.04
N ASP A 61 -7.91 -0.65 11.25
CA ASP A 61 -6.82 -1.63 11.37
C ASP A 61 -6.08 -1.82 10.04
N VAL A 62 -6.81 -1.81 8.91
CA VAL A 62 -6.18 -1.81 7.58
C VAL A 62 -5.35 -0.53 7.38
N GLY A 63 -5.90 0.62 7.76
CA GLY A 63 -5.19 1.90 7.69
C GLY A 63 -3.85 1.88 8.42
N LYS A 64 -3.85 1.44 9.69
CA LYS A 64 -2.64 1.34 10.51
C LYS A 64 -1.62 0.36 9.94
N ALA A 65 -2.07 -0.83 9.53
CA ALA A 65 -1.19 -1.88 9.02
C ALA A 65 -0.50 -1.48 7.69
N VAL A 66 -1.21 -0.78 6.80
CA VAL A 66 -0.65 -0.27 5.55
C VAL A 66 0.33 0.88 5.80
N GLU A 67 0.00 1.78 6.72
CA GLU A 67 0.88 2.90 7.10
C GLU A 67 2.21 2.42 7.66
N GLU A 68 2.21 1.42 8.54
CA GLU A 68 3.44 0.85 9.12
C GLU A 68 4.38 0.31 8.04
N VAL A 69 3.85 -0.46 7.09
CA VAL A 69 4.63 -1.02 5.98
C VAL A 69 5.16 0.09 5.06
N PHE A 70 4.36 1.12 4.79
CA PHE A 70 4.78 2.25 3.98
C PHE A 70 5.91 3.08 4.64
N LEU A 71 5.79 3.36 5.93
CA LEU A 71 6.84 4.03 6.70
C LEU A 71 8.15 3.23 6.69
N GLY A 72 8.07 1.90 6.81
CA GLY A 72 9.22 1.01 6.66
C GLY A 72 9.93 1.17 5.31
N MET A 73 9.17 1.17 4.21
CA MET A 73 9.74 1.40 2.87
C MET A 73 10.45 2.76 2.73
N VAL A 74 9.90 3.81 3.34
CA VAL A 74 10.49 5.15 3.31
C VAL A 74 11.78 5.22 4.12
N GLN A 75 11.81 4.59 5.29
CA GLN A 75 13.03 4.50 6.12
C GLN A 75 14.15 3.76 5.37
N GLU A 76 13.82 2.63 4.73
CA GLU A 76 14.76 1.86 3.90
C GLU A 76 15.30 2.71 2.73
N ALA A 77 14.43 3.46 2.04
CA ALA A 77 14.81 4.27 0.89
C ALA A 77 15.63 5.53 1.24
N GLY A 78 15.52 6.04 2.48
CA GLY A 78 16.13 7.29 2.93
C GLY A 78 17.51 7.17 3.56
N ASN A 79 18.18 6.01 3.52
CA ASN A 79 19.40 5.70 4.28
C ASN A 79 19.23 5.82 5.81
N ASN A 80 18.34 5.03 6.41
CA ASN A 80 18.21 4.91 7.88
C ASN A 80 17.90 6.23 8.59
N VAL A 81 16.96 6.99 8.04
CA VAL A 81 16.36 8.13 8.73
C VAL A 81 15.69 7.61 10.02
N THR A 82 15.84 8.33 11.13
CA THR A 82 15.24 7.91 12.40
C THR A 82 13.71 7.80 12.28
N PRO A 83 13.05 6.95 13.08
CA PRO A 83 11.59 6.77 13.02
C PRO A 83 10.81 8.08 13.12
N GLU A 84 11.29 9.01 13.95
CA GLU A 84 10.67 10.31 14.18
C GLU A 84 10.69 11.16 12.90
N LYS A 85 11.85 11.25 12.24
CA LYS A 85 12.00 12.01 11.00
C LYS A 85 11.22 11.38 9.84
N ALA A 86 11.14 10.05 9.79
CA ALA A 86 10.31 9.36 8.80
C ALA A 86 8.82 9.68 9.02
N LYS A 87 8.37 9.72 10.27
CA LYS A 87 7.01 10.10 10.63
C LYS A 87 6.71 11.57 10.32
N GLU A 88 7.59 12.50 10.67
CA GLU A 88 7.46 13.92 10.33
C GLU A 88 7.40 14.15 8.82
N TRP A 89 8.22 13.44 8.05
CA TRP A 89 8.16 13.48 6.59
C TRP A 89 6.82 12.94 6.08
N PHE A 90 6.35 11.84 6.65
CA PHE A 90 5.09 11.20 6.25
C PHE A 90 3.87 12.05 6.57
N ASP A 91 3.86 12.72 7.73
CA ASP A 91 2.78 13.61 8.14
C ASP A 91 2.61 14.78 7.14
N LYS A 92 3.70 15.21 6.47
CA LYS A 92 3.62 16.18 5.37
C LYS A 92 3.01 15.60 4.09
N GLN A 93 3.12 14.29 3.86
CA GLN A 93 2.53 13.62 2.70
C GLN A 93 1.04 13.37 2.89
N ARG A 94 0.56 13.31 4.14
CA ARG A 94 -0.87 13.16 4.43
C ARG A 94 -1.67 14.28 3.78
N ASN A 95 -2.82 13.94 3.22
CA ASN A 95 -3.72 14.84 2.50
C ASN A 95 -3.18 15.45 1.20
N GLU A 96 -1.90 15.26 0.87
CA GLU A 96 -1.33 15.67 -0.43
C GLU A 96 -1.20 14.46 -1.37
N ARG A 97 -0.46 13.44 -0.92
CA ARG A 97 -0.12 12.25 -1.71
C ARG A 97 -0.44 10.94 -1.01
N TYR A 98 -0.76 10.97 0.29
CA TYR A 98 -1.25 9.83 1.05
C TYR A 98 -2.61 10.18 1.66
N LEU A 99 -3.66 9.55 1.17
CA LEU A 99 -5.04 9.82 1.56
C LEU A 99 -5.67 8.57 2.16
N THR A 100 -6.37 8.77 3.28
CA THR A 100 -7.02 7.67 4.01
C THR A 100 -8.51 7.96 4.16
N ASP A 101 -9.34 6.98 3.83
CA ASP A 101 -10.78 6.97 4.02
C ASP A 101 -11.16 5.72 4.83
N VAL A 102 -10.90 5.77 6.14
CA VAL A 102 -11.02 4.63 7.05
C VAL A 102 -12.13 4.84 8.07
N PHE A 103 -12.91 3.78 8.29
CA PHE A 103 -14.12 3.78 9.12
C PHE A 103 -14.02 2.74 10.25
N ASP A 104 -14.89 2.85 11.27
CA ASP A 104 -15.10 1.83 12.30
C ASP A 104 -16.11 0.77 11.87
#